data_AF-A0A368FXE3-F1
#
_entry.id   AF-A0A368FXE3-F1
#
_cell.length_a   1.000
_cell.length_b   1.000
_cell.length_c   1.000
_cell.angle_alpha   90.00
_cell.angle_beta   90.00
_cell.angle_gamma   90.00
#
_symmetry.space_group_name_H-M   'P 1'
#
loop_
_entity.id
_entity.type
_entity.pdbx_description
1 polymer ?
#
loop_
_entity_poly.entity_id
_entity_poly.type
_entity_poly.pdbx_seq_one_letter_code
_entity_poly.pdbx_strand_id
1 'polypeptide(L)'
;MYLLALLAPLADCADDLSDEETQKLPLRLQYYEGKREESVEVRQKLVEALYQLCATKHGREHLRSKGAYAILRELDKATEGPTGFQPGMVSETGMKLLAAQQEHTLHALIGILIRHEDEMAIDADVESLRSLQ
;
A
#
# COMPACT_ATOMS: atom_id res chain seq x y z
N MET A 1 4.83 0.74 16.17
CA MET A 1 5.32 2.10 15.83
C MET A 1 5.82 2.20 14.40
N TYR A 2 6.56 1.21 13.87
CA TYR A 2 7.17 1.31 12.53
C TYR A 2 6.19 1.35 11.34
N LEU A 3 5.06 0.63 11.39
CA LEU A 3 4.08 0.63 10.29
C LEU A 3 3.49 2.02 10.00
N LEU A 4 3.31 2.84 11.05
CA LEU A 4 2.80 4.20 10.89
C LEU A 4 3.69 5.05 9.98
N ALA A 5 5.02 4.88 10.08
CA ALA A 5 5.97 5.62 9.25
C ALA A 5 5.90 5.22 7.77
N LEU A 6 5.37 4.03 7.46
CA LEU A 6 5.15 3.59 6.08
C LEU A 6 3.80 4.06 5.53
N LEU A 7 2.77 4.10 6.37
CA LEU A 7 1.40 4.45 5.95
C LEU A 7 1.15 5.96 5.91
N ALA A 8 1.71 6.73 6.85
CA ALA A 8 1.46 8.17 6.92
C ALA A 8 1.85 8.94 5.64
N PRO A 9 3.00 8.67 5.00
CA PRO A 9 3.36 9.35 3.74
C PRO A 9 2.50 8.94 2.55
N LEU A 10 1.68 7.87 2.67
CA LEU A 10 0.78 7.39 1.62
C LEU A 10 -0.66 7.87 1.82
N ALA A 11 -0.99 8.41 2.99
CA ALA A 11 -2.31 8.93 3.34
C ALA A 11 -2.45 10.40 2.95
N ASP A 12 -3.69 10.83 2.72
CA ASP A 12 -4.05 12.23 2.49
C ASP A 12 -5.28 12.61 3.33
N CYS A 13 -5.40 13.88 3.72
CA CYS A 13 -6.60 14.38 4.37
C CYS A 13 -7.84 14.38 3.45
N ALA A 14 -7.64 14.30 2.13
CA ALA A 14 -8.71 14.21 1.15
C ALA A 14 -9.21 12.76 0.91
N ASP A 15 -8.69 11.78 1.64
CA ASP A 15 -9.06 10.37 1.48
C ASP A 15 -10.48 10.10 1.97
N ASP A 16 -11.27 9.42 1.13
CA ASP A 16 -12.66 9.06 1.46
C ASP A 16 -12.70 7.72 2.20
N LEU A 17 -12.49 7.80 3.51
CA LEU A 17 -12.49 6.66 4.43
C LEU A 17 -13.79 6.60 5.22
N SER A 18 -14.40 5.42 5.29
CA SER A 18 -15.56 5.23 6.17
C SER A 18 -15.15 5.30 7.65
N ASP A 19 -16.13 5.51 8.54
CA ASP A 19 -15.88 5.51 10.00
C ASP A 19 -15.25 4.19 10.47
N GLU A 20 -15.70 3.06 9.90
CA GLU A 20 -15.17 1.73 10.22
C GLU A 20 -13.71 1.55 9.74
N GLU A 21 -13.37 2.11 8.58
CA GLU A 21 -12.01 2.09 8.04
C GLU A 21 -11.09 2.97 8.89
N THR A 22 -11.56 4.16 9.22
CA THR A 22 -10.86 5.12 10.08
C THR A 22 -10.59 4.53 11.46
N GLN A 23 -11.56 3.86 12.09
CA GLN A 23 -11.39 3.24 13.41
C GLN A 23 -10.28 2.17 13.46
N LYS A 24 -10.03 1.48 12.34
CA LYS A 24 -8.95 0.47 12.23
C LYS A 24 -7.56 1.10 12.14
N LEU A 25 -7.46 2.36 11.72
CA LEU A 25 -6.18 3.04 11.57
C LEU A 25 -5.51 3.28 12.93
N PRO A 26 -4.16 3.33 12.96
CA PRO A 26 -3.45 3.86 14.13
C PRO A 26 -3.98 5.24 14.52
N LEU A 27 -4.05 5.54 15.82
CA LEU A 27 -4.65 6.77 16.35
C LEU A 27 -4.18 8.06 15.66
N ARG A 28 -2.90 8.15 15.29
CA ARG A 28 -2.34 9.32 14.59
C ARG A 28 -2.87 9.51 13.16
N LEU A 29 -3.38 8.46 12.52
CA LEU A 29 -3.97 8.54 11.19
C LEU A 29 -5.48 8.77 11.21
N GLN A 30 -6.15 8.53 12.34
CA GLN A 30 -7.59 8.77 12.47
C GLN A 30 -7.97 10.26 12.37
N TYR A 31 -7.01 11.12 12.68
CA TYR A 31 -7.14 12.59 12.63
C TYR A 31 -6.04 13.20 11.75
N TYR A 32 -5.69 12.52 10.65
CA TYR A 32 -4.62 12.96 9.78
C TYR A 32 -5.06 14.18 8.94
N GLU A 33 -4.37 15.30 9.10
CA GLU A 33 -4.59 16.52 8.31
C GLU A 33 -3.44 16.79 7.30
N GLY A 34 -2.56 15.81 7.13
CA GLY A 34 -1.41 15.93 6.22
C GLY A 34 -1.77 15.57 4.78
N LYS A 35 -0.76 15.67 3.91
CA LYS A 35 -0.85 15.25 2.51
C LYS A 35 0.06 14.06 2.25
N ARG A 36 -0.18 13.40 1.12
CA ARG A 36 0.74 12.39 0.59
C ARG A 36 2.12 12.99 0.35
N GLU A 37 3.13 12.14 0.47
CA GLU A 37 4.48 12.42 0.00
C GLU A 37 4.43 12.82 -1.48
N GLU A 38 5.08 13.92 -1.85
CA GLU A 38 5.04 14.47 -3.22
C GLU A 38 5.86 13.58 -4.17
N SER A 39 6.98 13.03 -3.69
CA SER A 39 7.85 12.18 -4.48
C SER A 39 7.21 10.84 -4.83
N VAL A 40 6.93 10.64 -6.12
CA VAL A 40 6.41 9.38 -6.68
C VAL A 40 7.34 8.21 -6.33
N GLU A 41 8.66 8.42 -6.43
CA GLU A 41 9.68 7.41 -6.18
C GLU A 41 9.66 6.95 -4.72
N VAL A 42 9.48 7.88 -3.78
CA VAL A 42 9.36 7.55 -2.35
C VAL A 42 8.09 6.76 -2.11
N ARG A 43 6.94 7.19 -2.65
CA ARG A 43 5.68 6.43 -2.54
C ARG A 43 5.84 5.01 -3.09
N GLN A 44 6.53 4.84 -4.23
CA GLN A 44 6.81 3.53 -4.81
C GLN A 44 7.61 2.65 -3.86
N LYS A 45 8.68 3.16 -3.24
CA LYS A 45 9.49 2.39 -2.27
C LYS A 45 8.72 2.01 -1.02
N LEU A 46 7.80 2.85 -0.56
CA LEU A 46 6.91 2.52 0.55
C LEU A 46 5.93 1.39 0.18
N VAL A 47 5.34 1.42 -1.02
CA VAL A 47 4.47 0.36 -1.53
C VAL A 47 5.23 -0.96 -1.68
N GLU A 48 6.43 -0.94 -2.26
CA GLU A 48 7.32 -2.12 -2.35
C GLU A 48 7.64 -2.69 -0.95
N ALA A 49 7.93 -1.84 0.03
CA ALA A 49 8.21 -2.28 1.40
C ALA A 49 6.99 -2.94 2.06
N LEU A 50 5.79 -2.38 1.89
CA LEU A 50 4.54 -2.99 2.35
C LEU A 50 4.27 -4.33 1.66
N TYR A 51 4.55 -4.42 0.37
CA TYR A 51 4.45 -5.68 -0.38
C TYR A 51 5.39 -6.75 0.17
N GLN A 52 6.64 -6.41 0.50
CA GLN A 52 7.58 -7.34 1.14
C GLN A 52 7.12 -7.79 2.53
N LEU A 53 6.46 -6.92 3.31
CA LEU A 53 5.88 -7.30 4.60
C LEU A 53 4.77 -8.36 4.45
N CYS A 54 4.03 -8.35 3.33
CA CYS A 54 3.01 -9.34 3.01
C CYS A 54 3.55 -10.74 2.66
N ALA A 55 4.87 -10.93 2.60
CA ALA A 55 5.49 -12.24 2.37
C ALA A 55 5.15 -13.28 3.45
N THR A 56 4.71 -12.84 4.64
CA THR A 56 4.31 -13.73 5.74
C THR A 56 2.84 -13.54 6.10
N LYS A 57 2.19 -14.61 6.59
CA LYS A 57 0.81 -14.54 7.13
C LYS A 57 0.68 -13.46 8.20
N HIS A 58 1.61 -13.44 9.15
CA HIS A 58 1.65 -12.45 10.22
C HIS A 58 1.67 -11.02 9.65
N GLY A 59 2.49 -10.75 8.64
CA GLY A 59 2.55 -9.43 8.01
C GLY A 59 1.22 -9.04 7.35
N ARG A 60 0.61 -9.94 6.58
CA ARG A 60 -0.70 -9.70 5.95
C ARG A 60 -1.79 -9.40 6.98
N GLU A 61 -1.91 -10.24 8.01
CA GLU A 61 -2.87 -10.02 9.11
C GLU A 61 -2.62 -8.70 9.84
N HIS A 62 -1.35 -8.38 10.11
CA HIS A 62 -0.98 -7.13 10.76
C HIS A 62 -1.39 -5.92 9.92
N LEU A 63 -1.10 -5.91 8.61
CA LEU A 63 -1.48 -4.81 7.72
C LEU A 63 -3.00 -4.66 7.60
N ARG A 64 -3.75 -5.77 7.45
CA ARG A 64 -5.23 -5.74 7.44
C ARG A 64 -5.80 -5.17 8.73
N SER A 65 -5.27 -5.59 9.88
CA SER A 65 -5.73 -5.14 11.20
C SER A 65 -5.49 -3.64 11.46
N LYS A 66 -4.61 -3.00 10.67
CA LYS A 66 -4.26 -1.58 10.79
C LYS A 66 -4.86 -0.72 9.69
N GLY A 67 -5.81 -1.25 8.93
CA GLY A 67 -6.54 -0.51 7.90
C GLY A 67 -5.69 -0.13 6.68
N ALA A 68 -4.55 -0.80 6.45
CA ALA A 68 -3.64 -0.47 5.34
C ALA A 68 -4.32 -0.55 3.96
N TYR A 69 -5.27 -1.46 3.78
CA TYR A 69 -6.06 -1.60 2.56
C TYR A 69 -6.74 -0.29 2.15
N ALA A 70 -7.38 0.41 3.11
CA ALA A 70 -8.16 1.60 2.80
C ALA A 70 -7.27 2.75 2.30
N ILE A 71 -6.11 2.96 2.95
CA ILE A 71 -5.10 3.94 2.51
C ILE A 71 -4.59 3.61 1.09
N LEU A 72 -4.29 2.34 0.82
CA LEU A 72 -3.78 1.92 -0.48
C LEU A 72 -4.82 2.03 -1.59
N ARG A 73 -6.11 1.79 -1.29
CA ARG A 73 -7.23 2.00 -2.21
C ARG A 73 -7.37 3.48 -2.59
N GLU A 74 -7.32 4.38 -1.61
CA GLU A 74 -7.41 5.82 -1.90
C GLU A 74 -6.17 6.34 -2.64
N LEU A 75 -4.99 5.77 -2.35
CA LEU A 75 -3.78 6.06 -3.11
C LEU A 75 -3.94 5.67 -4.59
N ASP A 76 -4.48 4.49 -4.87
CA ASP A 76 -4.74 3.96 -6.22
C ASP A 76 -5.70 4.88 -6.99
N LYS A 77 -6.85 5.22 -6.38
CA LYS A 77 -7.81 6.18 -6.95
C LYS A 77 -7.19 7.55 -7.25
N ALA A 78 -6.34 8.05 -6.36
CA ALA A 78 -5.67 9.34 -6.55
C ALA A 78 -4.65 9.29 -7.70
N THR A 79 -4.03 8.14 -7.95
CA THR A 79 -3.11 7.94 -9.08
C THR A 79 -3.82 7.75 -10.42
N GLU A 80 -5.06 7.26 -10.43
CA GLU A 80 -5.90 7.11 -11.63
C GLU A 80 -6.55 8.42 -12.14
N GLY A 81 -6.45 9.52 -11.38
CA GLY A 81 -7.06 10.81 -11.71
C GLY A 81 -6.46 11.54 -12.95
N PRO A 82 -7.09 12.63 -13.43
CA PRO A 82 -6.78 13.28 -14.72
C PRO A 82 -5.40 13.98 -14.78
N THR A 83 -4.63 13.94 -13.71
CA THR A 83 -3.23 14.37 -13.64
C THR A 83 -2.29 13.22 -13.99
N GLY A 84 -2.63 12.44 -15.01
CA GLY A 84 -1.67 11.59 -15.69
C GLY A 84 -0.50 12.47 -16.14
N PHE A 85 0.67 12.24 -15.56
CA PHE A 85 2.00 12.58 -16.05
C PHE A 85 2.02 13.58 -17.23
N GLN A 86 2.31 14.86 -16.97
CA GLN A 86 2.59 15.80 -18.06
C GLN A 86 3.91 15.41 -18.75
N PRO A 87 3.89 14.98 -20.02
CA PRO A 87 5.08 14.51 -20.72
C PRO A 87 5.88 15.74 -21.13
N GLY A 88 6.81 16.18 -20.28
CA GLY A 88 7.55 17.41 -20.54
C GLY A 88 8.92 17.53 -19.88
N MET A 89 9.20 16.82 -18.79
CA MET A 89 10.50 16.94 -18.11
C MET A 89 10.91 15.57 -17.59
N VAL A 90 12.14 15.17 -17.92
CA VAL A 90 12.88 13.94 -17.56
C VAL A 90 12.62 12.67 -18.41
N SER A 91 13.70 11.91 -18.61
CA SER A 91 13.86 10.78 -19.54
C SER A 91 12.67 9.81 -19.56
N GLU A 92 11.83 9.91 -20.60
CA GLU A 92 10.49 9.33 -20.71
C GLU A 92 10.40 7.80 -20.56
N THR A 93 11.47 7.05 -20.85
CA THR A 93 11.41 5.58 -20.89
C THR A 93 11.55 4.95 -19.51
N GLY A 94 12.38 5.54 -18.64
CA GLY A 94 12.57 5.05 -17.27
C GLY A 94 11.35 5.32 -16.39
N MET A 95 10.81 6.54 -16.45
CA MET A 95 9.67 6.95 -15.62
C MET A 95 8.37 6.22 -15.98
N LYS A 96 8.09 5.97 -17.28
CA LYS A 96 6.93 5.17 -17.71
C LYS A 96 7.04 3.71 -17.27
N LEU A 97 8.23 3.12 -17.33
CA LEU A 97 8.45 1.75 -16.86
C LEU A 97 8.27 1.65 -15.34
N LEU A 98 8.79 2.63 -14.59
CA LEU A 98 8.65 2.70 -13.13
C LEU A 98 7.20 2.92 -12.70
N ALA A 99 6.46 3.81 -13.38
CA ALA A 99 5.04 4.04 -13.14
C ALA A 99 4.20 2.79 -13.41
N ALA A 100 4.41 2.11 -14.55
CA ALA A 100 3.73 0.85 -14.86
C ALA A 100 4.05 -0.25 -13.84
N GLN A 101 5.31 -0.35 -13.40
CA GLN A 101 5.72 -1.32 -12.38
C GLN A 101 5.12 -1.01 -11.00
N GLN A 102 4.93 0.27 -10.66
CA GLN A 102 4.25 0.71 -9.46
C GLN A 102 2.77 0.35 -9.49
N GLU A 103 2.08 0.60 -10.61
CA GLU A 103 0.68 0.16 -10.81
C GLU A 103 0.57 -1.33 -10.55
N HIS A 104 1.42 -2.16 -11.17
CA HIS A 104 1.39 -3.62 -10.95
C HIS A 104 1.61 -4.03 -9.49
N THR A 105 2.51 -3.35 -8.76
CA THR A 105 2.84 -3.71 -7.37
C THR A 105 1.75 -3.25 -6.39
N LEU A 106 1.21 -2.05 -6.58
CA LEU A 106 0.11 -1.51 -5.77
C LEU A 106 -1.15 -2.36 -5.93
N HIS A 107 -1.54 -2.67 -7.17
CA HIS A 107 -2.68 -3.54 -7.45
C HIS A 107 -2.51 -4.93 -6.84
N ALA A 108 -1.31 -5.53 -6.96
CA ALA A 108 -1.02 -6.82 -6.33
C ALA A 108 -1.14 -6.76 -4.80
N LEU A 109 -0.63 -5.70 -4.18
CA LEU A 109 -0.73 -5.48 -2.73
C LEU A 109 -2.18 -5.32 -2.28
N ILE A 110 -2.98 -4.52 -3.00
CA ILE A 110 -4.42 -4.36 -2.74
C ILE A 110 -5.13 -5.72 -2.84
N GLY A 111 -4.86 -6.50 -3.90
CA GLY A 111 -5.43 -7.84 -4.09
C GLY A 111 -5.02 -8.88 -3.04
N ILE A 112 -3.87 -8.69 -2.37
CA ILE A 112 -3.45 -9.51 -1.22
C ILE A 112 -4.22 -9.09 0.04
N LEU A 113 -4.42 -7.79 0.26
CA LEU A 113 -5.02 -7.28 1.50
C LEU A 113 -6.54 -7.32 1.52
N ILE A 114 -7.20 -7.33 0.36
CA ILE A 114 -8.66 -7.48 0.26
C ILE A 114 -9.14 -8.88 0.61
N ARG A 115 -8.31 -9.91 0.39
CA ARG A 115 -8.64 -11.31 0.69
C ARG A 115 -8.15 -11.72 2.07
N HIS A 116 -9.00 -12.42 2.81
CA HIS A 116 -8.63 -13.00 4.10
C HIS A 116 -7.83 -14.31 3.92
N GLU A 117 -7.06 -14.71 4.94
CA GLU A 117 -6.15 -15.87 4.83
C GLU A 117 -6.88 -17.18 4.50
N ASP A 118 -8.06 -17.37 5.05
CA ASP A 118 -8.97 -18.50 4.81
C ASP A 118 -9.43 -18.58 3.35
N GLU A 119 -9.47 -17.45 2.64
CA GLU A 119 -9.82 -17.37 1.22
C GLU A 119 -8.60 -17.63 0.31
N MET A 120 -7.37 -17.60 0.84
CA MET A 120 -6.16 -17.77 0.02
C MET A 120 -5.83 -19.23 -0.28
N ALA A 121 -6.57 -20.20 0.30
CA ALA A 121 -6.38 -21.65 0.12
C ALA A 121 -4.91 -22.11 0.31
N ILE A 122 -4.17 -21.43 1.20
CA ILE A 122 -2.79 -21.79 1.55
C ILE A 122 -2.86 -22.95 2.52
N ASP A 123 -2.24 -24.07 2.18
CA ASP A 123 -2.14 -25.22 3.07
C ASP A 123 -1.42 -24.81 4.37
N ALA A 124 -2.02 -25.17 5.51
CA ALA A 124 -1.55 -24.80 6.83
C ALA A 124 -0.18 -25.41 7.17
N ASP A 125 0.20 -26.48 6.46
CA ASP A 125 1.48 -27.19 6.62
C ASP A 125 2.59 -26.62 5.70
N VAL A 126 2.31 -25.55 4.94
CA VAL A 126 3.32 -24.90 4.11
C VAL A 126 4.29 -24.14 5.01
N GLU A 127 5.43 -24.79 5.25
CA GLU A 127 6.56 -24.16 5.92
C GLU A 127 7.03 -22.92 5.16
N SER A 128 7.34 -21.85 5.91
CA SER A 128 7.88 -20.64 5.31
C SER A 128 9.23 -20.96 4.66
N LEU A 129 9.56 -20.39 3.51
CA LEU A 129 10.91 -20.51 2.94
C LEU A 129 12.03 -20.10 3.92
N ARG A 130 11.70 -19.36 4.99
CA ARG A 130 12.62 -18.99 6.07
C ARG A 130 12.91 -20.12 7.07
N SER A 131 12.08 -21.16 7.15
CA SER A 131 12.35 -22.36 7.96
C SER A 131 13.33 -23.31 7.28
N LEU A 132 13.60 -23.12 5.98
CA LEU A 132 14.55 -23.92 5.21
C LEU A 132 16.03 -23.52 5.41
N GLN A 133 16.36 -22.73 6.45
CA GLN A 133 17.73 -22.30 6.75
C GLN A 133 18.45 -23.24 7.70
#